data_AF-A0A1I1RXY0-F1
#
_entry.id   AF-A0A1I1RXY0-F1
#
_cell.length_a   1.000
_cell.length_b   1.000
_cell.length_c   1.000
_cell.angle_alpha   90.00
_cell.angle_beta   90.00
_cell.angle_gamma   90.00
#
_symmetry.space_group_name_H-M   'P 1'
#
loop_
_entity.id
_entity.type
_entity.pdbx_description
1 polymer ?
#
loop_
_entity_poly.entity_id
_entity_poly.type
_entity_poly.pdbx_seq_one_letter_code
_entity_poly.pdbx_strand_id
1 'polypeptide(L)'
;MIENSTPAEEGYGCESGWDTRILKHVIENKFGIIMSRNGIGDMLKRWGFRYTRPTYTLKRANLEKQAAFQRELNMIKKRHRRISFLI
;
A
#
# COMPACT_ATOMS: atom_id res chain seq x y z
N MET A 1 4.25 4.38 -21.99
CA MET A 1 3.46 5.55 -21.55
C MET A 1 2.76 5.13 -20.26
N ILE A 2 3.04 5.79 -19.13
CA ILE A 2 2.72 5.30 -17.77
C ILE A 2 1.23 5.01 -17.56
N GLU A 3 0.36 5.68 -18.31
CA GLU A 3 -1.09 5.51 -18.25
C GLU A 3 -1.60 4.12 -18.64
N ASN A 4 -0.85 3.38 -19.47
CA ASN A 4 -1.23 2.05 -19.96
C ASN A 4 -0.31 0.93 -19.45
N SER A 5 0.58 1.23 -18.51
CA SER A 5 1.48 0.24 -17.89
C SER A 5 1.19 0.09 -16.41
N THR A 6 1.60 -1.03 -15.85
CA THR A 6 1.56 -1.31 -14.41
C THR A 6 2.89 -0.93 -13.74
N PRO A 7 2.91 -0.67 -12.43
CA PRO A 7 4.16 -0.51 -11.70
C PRO A 7 5.15 -1.65 -11.93
N ALA A 8 4.67 -2.89 -12.05
CA ALA A 8 5.51 -4.05 -12.27
C ALA A 8 6.20 -4.05 -13.64
N GLU A 9 5.48 -3.68 -14.70
CA GLU A 9 6.05 -3.53 -16.05
C GLU A 9 7.10 -2.41 -16.11
N GLU A 10 6.94 -1.39 -15.27
CA GLU A 10 7.86 -0.26 -15.17
C GLU A 10 8.97 -0.46 -14.13
N GLY A 11 9.04 -1.63 -13.47
CA GLY A 11 10.08 -2.00 -12.51
C GLY A 11 9.93 -1.39 -11.11
N TYR A 12 8.77 -0.83 -10.76
CA TYR A 12 8.50 -0.17 -9.48
C TYR A 12 7.82 -1.06 -8.43
N GLY A 13 7.89 -2.38 -8.57
CA GLY A 13 7.41 -3.36 -7.58
C GLY A 13 6.70 -4.55 -8.21
N CYS A 14 6.01 -5.35 -7.41
CA CYS A 14 5.15 -6.44 -7.89
C CYS A 14 3.65 -6.06 -7.94
N GLU A 15 3.35 -4.79 -7.68
CA GLU A 15 1.98 -4.30 -7.58
C GLU A 15 1.32 -4.22 -8.96
N SER A 16 0.08 -4.68 -9.04
CA SER A 16 -0.74 -4.65 -10.25
C SER A 16 -1.39 -3.29 -10.51
N GLY A 17 -1.28 -2.33 -9.57
CA GLY A 17 -1.90 -1.02 -9.68
C GLY A 17 -1.07 0.11 -9.06
N TRP A 18 -1.24 1.32 -9.59
CA TRP A 18 -0.52 2.51 -9.16
C TRP A 18 -1.01 3.02 -7.80
N ASP A 19 -0.23 2.80 -6.74
CA ASP A 19 -0.38 3.52 -5.47
C ASP A 19 0.28 4.90 -5.56
N THR A 20 -0.32 5.90 -4.90
CA THR A 20 0.26 7.22 -4.63
C THR A 20 1.68 7.19 -4.07
N ARG A 21 2.07 6.13 -3.33
CA ARG A 21 3.45 5.95 -2.86
C ARG A 21 4.41 5.66 -4.00
N ILE A 22 4.02 4.75 -4.88
CA ILE A 22 4.79 4.38 -6.07
C ILE A 22 4.87 5.59 -7.01
N LEU A 23 3.72 6.23 -7.27
CA LEU A 23 3.66 7.43 -8.12
C LEU A 23 4.56 8.55 -7.61
N LYS A 24 4.65 8.76 -6.29
CA LYS A 24 5.59 9.73 -5.73
C LYS A 24 7.03 9.42 -6.15
N HIS A 25 7.46 8.18 -5.98
CA HIS A 25 8.81 7.76 -6.35
C HIS A 25 9.07 7.86 -7.85
N VAL A 26 8.08 7.49 -8.68
CA VAL A 26 8.17 7.62 -10.14
C VAL A 26 8.28 9.08 -10.56
N ILE A 27 7.46 9.96 -9.99
CA ILE A 27 7.47 11.39 -10.35
C ILE A 27 8.81 12.03 -9.99
N GLU A 28 9.33 11.69 -8.81
CA GLU A 28 10.62 12.17 -8.34
C GLU A 28 11.78 11.65 -9.20
N ASN A 29 11.81 10.34 -9.50
CA ASN A 29 12.91 9.75 -10.28
C ASN A 29 12.87 10.12 -11.77
N LYS A 30 11.70 10.10 -12.40
CA LYS A 30 11.59 10.32 -13.85
C LYS A 30 11.56 11.80 -14.22
N PHE A 31 11.01 12.66 -13.37
CA PHE A 31 10.78 14.07 -13.68
C PHE A 31 11.51 15.04 -12.73
N GLY A 32 12.10 14.57 -11.64
CA GLY A 32 12.78 15.42 -10.67
C GLY A 32 11.82 16.30 -9.84
N ILE A 33 10.52 16.03 -9.88
CA ILE A 33 9.50 16.83 -9.20
C ILE A 33 9.16 16.19 -7.86
N ILE A 34 9.27 16.97 -6.79
CA ILE A 34 8.90 16.51 -5.45
C ILE A 34 7.45 16.94 -5.17
N MET A 35 6.58 15.97 -4.94
CA MET A 35 5.18 16.20 -4.57
C MET A 35 4.77 15.43 -3.32
N SER A 36 3.82 15.99 -2.58
CA SER A 36 3.15 15.28 -1.49
C SER A 36 2.16 14.27 -2.05
N ARG A 37 1.87 13.20 -1.30
CA ARG A 37 0.86 12.19 -1.72
C ARG A 37 -0.54 12.79 -1.92
N ASN A 38 -0.90 13.81 -1.14
CA ASN A 38 -2.17 14.53 -1.31
C ASN A 38 -2.15 15.33 -2.61
N GLY A 39 -1.04 16.04 -2.91
CA GLY A 39 -0.88 16.77 -4.16
C GLY A 39 -0.95 15.85 -5.39
N ILE A 40 -0.39 14.64 -5.31
CA ILE A 40 -0.52 13.62 -6.36
C ILE A 40 -1.99 13.20 -6.51
N GLY A 41 -2.71 12.98 -5.40
CA GLY A 41 -4.15 12.68 -5.46
C GLY A 41 -4.96 13.80 -6.12
N ASP A 42 -4.70 15.06 -5.77
CA ASP A 42 -5.36 16.22 -6.37
C ASP A 42 -5.01 16.39 -7.86
N MET A 43 -3.75 16.15 -8.23
CA MET A 43 -3.29 16.14 -9.63
C MET A 43 -4.02 15.07 -10.44
N LEU A 44 -4.08 13.83 -9.96
CA LEU A 44 -4.81 12.75 -10.61
C LEU A 44 -6.29 13.10 -10.78
N LYS A 45 -6.92 13.67 -9.75
CA LYS A 45 -8.32 14.12 -9.80
C LYS A 45 -8.53 15.21 -10.85
N ARG A 46 -7.61 16.19 -10.95
CA ARG A 46 -7.65 17.28 -11.97
C ARG A 46 -7.51 16.74 -13.39
N TRP A 47 -6.72 15.68 -13.56
CA TRP A 47 -6.56 14.99 -14.85
C TRP A 47 -7.71 14.02 -15.17
N GLY A 48 -8.75 13.96 -14.34
CA GLY A 48 -9.92 13.11 -14.57
C GLY A 48 -9.74 11.65 -14.17
N PHE A 49 -8.61 11.28 -13.56
CA PHE A 49 -8.41 9.94 -13.03
C PHE A 49 -9.25 9.73 -11.77
N ARG A 50 -9.92 8.58 -11.71
CA ARG A 50 -10.57 8.09 -10.50
C ARG A 50 -9.62 7.13 -9.80
N TYR A 51 -9.26 7.45 -8.56
CA TYR A 51 -8.56 6.50 -7.70
C TYR A 51 -9.42 6.17 -6.49
N THR A 52 -9.45 4.89 -6.14
CA THR A 52 -10.18 4.41 -4.97
C THR A 52 -9.19 4.32 -3.82
N ARG A 53 -9.42 5.04 -2.73
CA ARG A 53 -8.75 4.70 -1.47
C ARG A 53 -9.30 3.35 -1.04
N PRO A 54 -8.49 2.28 -0.92
CA PRO A 54 -8.98 1.01 -0.40
C PRO A 54 -9.42 1.26 1.04
N THR A 55 -10.72 1.47 1.21
CA THR A 55 -11.31 1.77 2.51
C THR A 55 -11.71 0.42 3.07
N TYR A 56 -10.75 -0.27 3.68
CA TYR A 56 -11.05 -1.47 4.45
C TYR A 56 -11.84 -1.03 5.68
N THR A 57 -13.16 -0.90 5.50
CA THR A 57 -14.03 -0.42 6.56
C THR A 57 -14.32 -1.61 7.45
N LEU A 58 -13.53 -1.79 8.52
CA LEU A 58 -13.73 -2.86 9.50
C LEU A 58 -15.14 -2.89 10.10
N LYS A 59 -15.90 -1.78 10.01
CA LYS A 59 -17.33 -1.72 10.38
C LYS A 59 -18.22 -2.73 9.65
N ARG A 60 -17.82 -3.21 8.47
CA ARG A 60 -18.54 -4.24 7.70
C ARG A 60 -17.91 -5.63 7.80
N ALA A 61 -16.82 -5.76 8.56
CA ALA A 61 -16.18 -7.06 8.75
C ALA A 61 -17.02 -7.92 9.69
N ASN A 62 -17.15 -9.20 9.37
CA ASN A 62 -17.76 -10.17 10.28
C ASN A 62 -16.94 -10.22 11.58
N LEU A 63 -17.59 -9.90 12.69
CA LEU A 63 -16.96 -9.78 14.01
C LEU A 63 -16.28 -11.08 14.45
N GLU A 64 -16.86 -12.24 14.13
CA GLU A 64 -16.29 -13.55 14.46
C GLU A 64 -15.00 -13.81 13.68
N LYS A 65 -14.99 -13.50 12.38
CA LYS A 65 -13.78 -13.61 11.55
C LYS A 65 -12.68 -12.68 12.02
N GLN A 66 -13.04 -11.48 12.47
CA GLN A 66 -12.08 -10.52 13.01
C GLN A 66 -11.50 -10.98 14.35
N ALA A 67 -12.33 -11.56 15.23
CA ALA A 67 -11.88 -12.14 16.49
C ALA A 67 -10.97 -13.36 16.26
N ALA A 68 -11.30 -14.22 15.30
CA ALA A 68 -10.45 -15.35 14.90
C ALA A 68 -9.09 -14.86 14.38
N PHE A 69 -9.08 -13.89 13.47
CA PHE A 69 -7.85 -13.29 12.93
C PHE A 69 -6.99 -12.63 14.03
N GLN A 70 -7.60 -11.93 15.00
CA GLN A 70 -6.86 -11.37 16.14
C GLN A 70 -6.22 -12.46 17.03
N ARG A 71 -6.88 -13.61 17.22
CA ARG A 71 -6.29 -14.75 17.95
C ARG A 71 -5.10 -15.32 17.17
N GLU A 72 -5.22 -15.48 15.86
CA GLU A 72 -4.14 -15.96 14.99
C GLU A 72 -2.92 -15.02 15.04
N LEU A 73 -3.13 -13.70 14.91
CA LEU A 73 -2.04 -12.73 15.02
C LEU A 73 -1.33 -12.80 16.39
N ASN A 74 -2.08 -12.94 17.48
CA ASN A 74 -1.52 -13.09 18.82
C ASN A 74 -0.74 -14.40 18.99
N MET A 75 -1.16 -15.49 18.34
CA MET A 75 -0.44 -16.77 18.34
C MET A 75 0.88 -16.66 17.58
N ILE A 76 0.88 -15.99 16.42
CA ILE A 76 2.09 -15.77 15.61
C ILE A 76 3.08 -14.87 16.35
N LYS A 77 2.62 -13.79 17.00
CA LYS A 77 3.45 -12.86 17.77
C LYS A 77 4.25 -13.54 18.89
N LYS A 78 3.73 -14.63 19.47
CA LYS A 78 4.36 -15.33 20.60
C LYS A 78 5.63 -16.13 20.23
N ARG A 79 5.99 -16.26 18.94
CA ARG A 79 7.21 -16.99 18.53
C ARG A 79 8.51 -16.18 18.53
N HIS A 80 8.48 -14.86 18.72
CA HIS A 80 9.70 -14.03 18.60
C HIS A 80 10.41 -13.69 19.91
N ARG A 81 9.94 -14.19 21.07
CA ARG A 81 10.51 -13.88 22.40
C ARG A 81 11.29 -15.04 23.04
N ARG A 82 11.78 -16.00 22.23
CA ARG A 82 12.60 -17.15 22.69
C ARG A 82 13.82 -17.42 21.79
N ILE A 83 14.50 -16.38 21.31
CA ILE A 83 15.88 -16.51 20.82
C ILE A 83 16.69 -15.36 21.42
N SER A 84 16.89 -15.41 22.73
CA SER A 84 17.82 -14.54 23.45
C SER A 84 18.27 -15.22 24.73
N PHE A 85 18.79 -16.45 24.61
CA PHE A 85 19.65 -17.11 25.60
C PHE A 85 20.30 -18.29 24.87
N LEU A 86 21.63 -18.34 24.86
CA LEU A 86 22.54 -19.17 24.05
C LEU A 86 22.87 -18.58 22.67
N ILE A 87 23.80 -17.61 22.63
CA ILE A 87 25.25 -17.80 22.40
C ILE A 87 25.95 -16.55 22.95
#